data_AF-A0A7V9C2U6-F1
#
_entry.id   AF-A0A7V9C2U6-F1
#
_cell.length_a   1.000
_cell.length_b   1.000
_cell.length_c   1.000
_cell.angle_alpha   90.00
_cell.angle_beta   90.00
_cell.angle_gamma   90.00
#
_symmetry.space_group_name_H-M   'P 1'
#
loop_
_entity.id
_entity.type
_entity.pdbx_description
1 polymer ?
#
loop_
_entity_poly.entity_id
_entity_poly.type
_entity_poly.pdbx_seq_one_letter_code
_entity_poly.pdbx_strand_id
1 'polypeptide(L)'
;MSDVTGSNIKDNVEELGTLVKLPLEPEEVTWKEFAPNSSNSEQTGSQNLKKLTAVMRFSNENAKKIVGQVENKQAGESASLGAEPWFPAELIAQSELNGDDTLKGTSYSAADFYQPPFTDGKIIRIENTDFFILELVSK
;
A
#
# COMPACT_ATOMS: atom_id res chain seq x y z
N MET A 1 -9.85 -11.16 -28.95
CA MET A 1 -8.59 -10.61 -28.40
C MET A 1 -8.75 -10.65 -26.89
N SER A 2 -8.19 -11.67 -26.27
CA SER A 2 -8.30 -11.94 -24.84
C SER A 2 -6.96 -11.57 -24.22
N ASP A 3 -6.93 -10.49 -23.43
CA ASP A 3 -5.99 -10.32 -22.33
C ASP A 3 -6.54 -9.19 -21.44
N VAL A 4 -7.54 -9.54 -20.63
CA VAL A 4 -7.90 -8.75 -19.45
C VAL A 4 -6.87 -9.15 -18.40
N THR A 5 -5.74 -8.44 -18.36
CA THR A 5 -4.77 -8.61 -17.28
C THR A 5 -5.43 -8.13 -16.00
N GLY A 6 -5.92 -9.08 -15.20
CA GLY A 6 -6.70 -8.87 -13.98
C GLY A 6 -5.97 -7.95 -13.01
N SER A 7 -6.42 -6.71 -12.96
CA SER A 7 -5.94 -5.67 -12.04
C SER A 7 -7.11 -4.74 -11.80
N ASN A 8 -8.10 -5.25 -11.07
CA ASN A 8 -9.30 -4.48 -10.74
C ASN A 8 -9.00 -3.61 -9.51
N ILE A 9 -9.05 -2.30 -9.70
CA ILE A 9 -8.91 -1.32 -8.61
C ILE A 9 -10.20 -1.39 -7.81
N LYS A 10 -10.09 -1.45 -6.48
CA LYS A 10 -11.21 -1.60 -5.55
C LYS A 10 -11.13 -0.51 -4.49
N ASP A 11 -12.27 -0.11 -3.92
CA ASP A 11 -12.39 1.01 -2.98
C ASP A 11 -13.21 0.67 -1.73
N ASN A 12 -13.52 -0.62 -1.52
CA ASN A 12 -14.30 -1.08 -0.38
C ASN A 12 -13.41 -1.43 0.83
N VAL A 13 -13.67 -0.77 1.96
CA VAL A 13 -12.95 -0.95 3.24
C VAL A 13 -13.20 -2.34 3.84
N GLU A 14 -14.44 -2.80 3.83
CA GLU A 14 -14.82 -4.10 4.40
C GLU A 14 -14.14 -5.24 3.64
N GLU A 15 -14.10 -5.16 2.31
CA GLU A 15 -13.42 -6.14 1.47
C GLU A 15 -11.90 -6.13 1.74
N LEU A 16 -11.27 -4.96 1.84
CA LEU A 16 -9.87 -4.85 2.24
C LEU A 16 -9.61 -5.49 3.61
N GLY A 17 -10.51 -5.28 4.58
CA GLY A 17 -10.45 -5.87 5.92
C GLY A 17 -10.57 -7.40 5.94
N THR A 18 -11.05 -8.03 4.85
CA THR A 18 -11.01 -9.49 4.71
C THR A 18 -9.65 -10.02 4.26
N LEU A 19 -8.77 -9.14 3.75
CA LEU A 19 -7.47 -9.50 3.18
C LEU A 19 -6.30 -9.09 4.07
N VAL A 20 -6.46 -8.01 4.84
CA VAL A 20 -5.44 -7.44 5.73
C VAL A 20 -6.07 -7.08 7.07
N LYS A 21 -5.24 -6.97 8.11
CA LYS A 21 -5.70 -6.38 9.37
C LYS A 21 -5.72 -4.87 9.24
N LEU A 22 -6.79 -4.25 9.74
CA LEU A 22 -6.95 -2.80 9.81
C LEU A 22 -7.06 -2.41 11.30
N PRO A 23 -5.94 -2.09 11.98
CA PRO A 23 -5.93 -1.76 13.41
C PRO A 23 -6.84 -0.57 13.77
N LEU A 24 -7.01 0.34 12.82
CA LEU A 24 -7.99 1.41 12.83
C LEU A 24 -8.72 1.40 11.48
N GLU A 25 -9.95 1.90 11.47
CA GLU A 25 -10.74 1.99 10.24
C GLU A 25 -10.32 3.23 9.42
N PRO A 26 -9.95 3.05 8.14
CA PRO A 26 -9.72 4.16 7.22
C PRO A 26 -11.05 4.81 6.79
N GLU A 27 -11.00 6.12 6.51
CA GLU A 27 -12.13 6.87 5.96
C GLU A 27 -12.34 6.59 4.47
N GLU A 28 -11.25 6.30 3.75
CA GLU A 28 -11.23 6.02 2.33
C GLU A 28 -10.16 4.98 2.03
N VAL A 29 -10.43 4.07 1.09
CA VAL A 29 -9.42 3.16 0.56
C VAL A 29 -9.47 3.11 -0.95
N THR A 30 -8.31 2.87 -1.56
CA THR A 30 -8.19 2.47 -2.96
C THR A 30 -7.08 1.44 -3.03
N TRP A 31 -7.39 0.23 -3.48
CA TRP A 31 -6.46 -0.89 -3.40
C TRP A 31 -6.54 -1.80 -4.61
N LYS A 32 -5.47 -2.55 -4.78
CA LYS A 32 -5.25 -3.44 -5.92
C LYS A 32 -4.50 -4.67 -5.47
N GLU A 33 -5.05 -5.83 -5.82
CA GLU A 33 -4.32 -7.09 -5.79
C GLU A 33 -3.58 -7.28 -7.10
N PHE A 34 -2.34 -7.76 -7.00
CA PHE A 34 -1.56 -8.19 -8.14
C PHE A 34 -1.56 -9.71 -8.11
N ALA A 35 -2.08 -10.30 -9.19
CA ALA A 35 -2.00 -11.72 -9.40
C ALA A 35 -0.52 -12.14 -9.38
N PRO A 36 -0.19 -13.29 -8.78
CA PRO A 36 1.17 -13.77 -8.79
C PRO A 36 1.53 -14.05 -10.26
N ASN A 37 2.62 -13.44 -10.74
CA ASN A 37 2.96 -13.43 -12.17
C ASN A 37 3.06 -14.87 -12.69
N SER A 38 2.05 -15.31 -13.44
CA SER A 38 2.10 -16.55 -14.22
C SER A 38 2.83 -16.26 -15.53
N SER A 39 4.09 -15.84 -15.43
CA SER A 39 4.94 -15.66 -16.59
C SER A 39 6.00 -16.75 -16.55
N ASN A 40 5.91 -17.66 -17.52
CA ASN A 40 7.03 -18.53 -17.91
C ASN A 40 8.30 -17.67 -18.01
N SER A 41 9.16 -17.75 -17.01
CA SER A 41 10.51 -17.21 -17.08
C SER A 41 11.42 -18.24 -16.46
N GLU A 42 11.80 -19.19 -17.32
CA GLU A 42 13.08 -19.86 -17.18
C GLU A 42 14.14 -18.79 -16.94
N GLN A 43 14.88 -18.93 -15.83
CA GLN A 43 15.90 -18.03 -15.29
C GLN A 43 15.42 -17.07 -14.21
N THR A 44 15.86 -17.39 -12.98
CA THR A 44 15.81 -16.62 -11.73
C THR A 44 14.49 -16.68 -10.95
N GLY A 45 14.32 -17.76 -10.19
CA GLY A 45 13.74 -17.78 -8.84
C GLY A 45 12.43 -17.04 -8.55
N SER A 46 11.62 -16.73 -9.57
CA SER A 46 10.42 -15.92 -9.43
C SER A 46 9.36 -16.71 -8.69
N GLN A 47 9.35 -16.58 -7.37
CA GLN A 47 8.29 -17.11 -6.53
C GLN A 47 6.96 -16.50 -6.96
N ASN A 48 5.92 -17.32 -7.01
CA ASN A 48 4.56 -16.94 -7.37
C ASN A 48 3.93 -16.15 -6.21
N LEU A 49 4.47 -14.96 -5.91
CA LEU A 49 4.11 -14.17 -4.74
C LEU A 49 2.87 -13.33 -5.01
N LYS A 50 1.87 -13.43 -4.13
CA LYS A 50 0.73 -12.51 -4.12
C LYS A 50 1.19 -11.16 -3.59
N LYS A 51 0.76 -10.07 -4.23
CA LYS A 51 1.00 -8.71 -3.74
C LYS A 51 -0.32 -7.95 -3.60
N LEU A 52 -0.36 -7.07 -2.61
CA LEU A 52 -1.46 -6.14 -2.40
C LEU A 52 -0.88 -4.75 -2.13
N THR A 53 -1.40 -3.75 -2.84
CA THR A 53 -1.13 -2.34 -2.55
C THR A 53 -2.45 -1.66 -2.21
N ALA A 54 -2.51 -0.99 -1.06
CA ALA A 54 -3.66 -0.23 -0.62
C ALA A 54 -3.26 1.19 -0.24
N VAL A 55 -3.91 2.17 -0.85
CA VAL A 55 -3.89 3.56 -0.40
C VAL A 55 -5.05 3.74 0.56
N MET A 56 -4.77 4.25 1.76
CA MET A 56 -5.74 4.39 2.83
C MET A 56 -5.67 5.81 3.39
N ARG A 57 -6.79 6.51 3.44
CA ARG A 57 -6.92 7.78 4.16
C ARG A 57 -7.43 7.50 5.56
N PHE A 58 -6.79 8.07 6.57
CA PHE A 58 -7.31 8.05 7.94
C PHE A 58 -7.73 9.44 8.36
N SER A 59 -8.60 9.52 9.37
CA SER A 59 -8.78 10.76 10.10
C SER A 59 -7.45 11.20 10.71
N ASN A 60 -7.25 12.51 10.89
CA ASN A 60 -6.00 13.03 11.44
C ASN A 60 -5.64 12.42 12.83
N GLU A 61 -6.66 12.12 13.63
CA GLU A 61 -6.49 11.45 14.93
C GLU A 61 -5.99 10.01 14.75
N ASN A 62 -6.60 9.25 13.84
CA ASN A 62 -6.22 7.87 13.56
C ASN A 62 -4.84 7.78 12.89
N ALA A 63 -4.51 8.70 11.99
CA ALA A 63 -3.19 8.79 11.36
C ALA A 63 -2.07 8.91 12.42
N LYS A 64 -2.26 9.78 13.42
CA LYS A 64 -1.30 9.94 14.53
C LYS A 64 -1.18 8.68 15.39
N LYS A 65 -2.31 8.01 15.66
CA LYS A 65 -2.34 6.75 16.42
C LYS A 65 -1.59 5.63 15.68
N ILE A 66 -1.79 5.50 14.37
CA ILE A 66 -1.09 4.53 13.52
C ILE A 66 0.42 4.78 13.59
N VAL A 67 0.84 6.03 13.35
CA VAL A 67 2.27 6.40 13.42
C VAL A 67 2.86 6.04 14.79
N GLY A 68 2.20 6.43 15.88
CA GLY A 68 2.67 6.09 17.22
C GLY A 68 2.76 4.58 17.47
N GLN A 69 1.84 3.78 16.91
CA GLN A 69 1.89 2.32 17.01
C GLN A 69 3.07 1.71 16.23
N VAL A 70 3.28 2.13 14.99
CA VAL A 70 4.33 1.56 14.13
C VAL A 70 5.73 2.04 14.52
N GLU A 71 5.87 3.30 14.96
CA GLU A 71 7.15 3.86 15.44
C GLU A 71 7.66 3.17 16.71
N ASN A 72 6.74 2.76 17.60
CA ASN A 72 7.11 2.02 18.82
C ASN A 72 7.80 0.68 18.52
N LYS A 73 7.64 0.14 17.31
CA LYS A 73 8.26 -1.12 16.89
C LYS A 73 9.57 -0.91 16.15
N GLN A 74 9.58 0.05 15.23
CA GLN A 74 10.75 0.42 14.46
C GLN A 74 10.63 1.88 14.06
N ALA A 75 11.72 2.64 14.22
CA ALA A 75 11.78 4.01 13.75
C ALA A 75 11.53 4.06 12.24
N GLY A 76 10.75 5.05 11.81
CA GLY A 76 10.47 5.26 10.40
C GLY A 76 11.70 5.66 9.60
N GLU A 77 11.74 5.26 8.33
CA GLU A 77 12.79 5.63 7.38
C GLU A 77 12.21 6.52 6.28
N SER A 78 12.98 7.51 5.83
CA SER A 78 12.56 8.33 4.68
C SER A 78 12.36 7.46 3.44
N ALA A 79 11.21 7.63 2.79
CA ALA A 79 10.83 6.88 1.61
C ALA A 79 10.36 7.80 0.48
N SER A 80 10.59 7.35 -0.75
CA SER A 80 10.05 7.94 -1.96
C SER A 80 9.41 6.82 -2.77
N LEU A 81 8.20 7.06 -3.28
CA LEU A 81 7.42 6.11 -4.05
C LEU A 81 6.90 6.81 -5.30
N GLY A 82 6.96 6.17 -6.46
CA GLY A 82 6.29 6.69 -7.66
C GLY A 82 4.77 6.72 -7.46
N ALA A 83 4.13 7.82 -7.82
CA ALA A 83 2.67 7.85 -7.86
C ALA A 83 2.17 6.98 -9.02
N GLU A 84 1.13 6.20 -8.75
CA GLU A 84 0.50 5.37 -9.76
C GLU A 84 -0.78 6.05 -10.29
N PRO A 85 -1.14 5.86 -11.57
CA PRO A 85 -2.32 6.50 -12.17
C PRO A 85 -3.66 6.16 -11.51
N TRP A 86 -3.69 5.13 -10.68
CA TRP A 86 -4.88 4.67 -9.96
C TRP A 86 -4.95 5.15 -8.51
N PHE A 87 -3.92 5.85 -8.03
CA PHE A 87 -3.96 6.48 -6.70
C PHE A 87 -5.04 7.58 -6.65
N PRO A 88 -5.52 7.94 -5.44
CA PRO A 88 -6.39 9.08 -5.26
C PRO A 88 -5.81 10.34 -5.91
N ALA A 89 -6.68 11.16 -6.51
CA ALA A 89 -6.29 12.35 -7.27
C ALA A 89 -5.45 13.34 -6.44
N GLU A 90 -5.67 13.40 -5.13
CA GLU A 90 -4.88 14.23 -4.20
C GLU A 90 -3.40 13.83 -4.22
N LEU A 91 -3.10 12.53 -4.24
CA LEU A 91 -1.73 12.03 -4.29
C LEU A 91 -1.11 12.22 -5.68
N ILE A 92 -1.87 11.99 -6.74
CA ILE A 92 -1.39 12.25 -8.11
C ILE A 92 -1.01 13.74 -8.25
N ALA A 93 -1.90 14.65 -7.85
CA ALA A 93 -1.62 16.09 -7.86
C ALA A 93 -0.40 16.45 -7.00
N GLN A 94 -0.24 15.83 -5.82
CA GLN A 94 0.94 16.04 -4.97
C GLN A 94 2.24 15.62 -5.66
N SER A 95 2.24 14.50 -6.38
CA SER A 95 3.42 14.04 -7.11
C SER A 95 3.78 14.95 -8.30
N GLU A 96 2.78 15.48 -9.00
CA GLU A 96 2.99 16.43 -10.11
C GLU A 96 3.60 17.75 -9.60
N LEU A 97 3.20 18.21 -8.41
CA LEU A 97 3.74 19.41 -7.77
C LEU A 97 5.21 19.25 -7.34
N ASN A 98 5.65 18.02 -7.03
CA ASN A 98 7.04 17.72 -6.69
C ASN A 98 7.96 17.73 -7.93
N GLY A 99 7.39 17.57 -9.13
CA GLY A 99 8.11 17.64 -10.40
C GLY A 99 8.90 16.38 -10.79
N ASP A 100 8.79 15.31 -10.00
CA ASP A 100 9.48 14.03 -10.22
C ASP A 100 8.53 12.80 -10.20
N ASP A 101 7.22 13.04 -10.23
CA ASP A 101 6.17 12.00 -10.13
C ASP A 101 6.32 11.10 -8.89
N THR A 102 6.99 11.60 -7.84
CA THR A 102 7.18 10.88 -6.58
C THR A 102 6.39 11.48 -5.42
N LEU A 103 5.95 10.58 -4.55
CA LEU A 103 5.41 10.87 -3.23
C LEU A 103 6.51 10.66 -2.20
N LYS A 104 6.71 11.68 -1.36
CA LYS A 104 7.62 11.60 -0.22
C LYS A 104 6.85 11.12 1.00
N GLY A 105 7.49 10.30 1.82
CA GLY A 105 6.87 9.72 2.98
C GLY A 105 7.86 9.16 3.99
N THR A 106 7.30 8.61 5.06
CA THR A 106 8.05 7.82 6.04
C THR A 106 7.54 6.40 6.01
N SER A 107 8.43 5.44 5.75
CA SER A 107 8.16 4.01 5.71
C SER A 107 8.35 3.39 7.08
N TYR A 108 7.41 2.52 7.46
CA TYR A 108 7.42 1.73 8.68
C TYR A 108 7.13 0.26 8.36
N SER A 109 7.37 -0.62 9.33
CA SER A 109 6.97 -2.02 9.22
C SER A 109 5.44 -2.16 9.13
N ALA A 110 4.96 -3.00 8.20
CA ALA A 110 3.53 -3.31 8.07
C ALA A 110 3.07 -4.50 8.95
N ALA A 111 3.86 -4.93 9.93
CA ALA A 111 3.58 -6.14 10.71
C ALA A 111 2.19 -6.18 11.37
N ASP A 112 1.63 -5.02 11.76
CA ASP A 112 0.28 -4.93 12.34
C ASP A 112 -0.85 -5.15 11.32
N PHE A 113 -0.55 -5.02 10.04
CA PHE A 113 -1.50 -5.15 8.93
C PHE A 113 -1.50 -6.57 8.34
N TYR A 114 -0.58 -7.44 8.77
CA TYR A 114 -0.45 -8.79 8.20
C TYR A 114 -1.65 -9.68 8.52
N GLN A 115 -2.12 -10.33 7.48
CA GLN A 115 -3.08 -11.42 7.49
C GLN A 115 -2.64 -12.45 6.44
N PRO A 116 -2.73 -13.78 6.71
CA PRO A 116 -2.32 -14.79 5.73
C PRO A 116 -3.00 -14.57 4.36
N PRO A 117 -2.24 -14.67 3.24
CA PRO A 117 -0.87 -15.18 3.13
C PRO A 117 0.23 -14.10 3.21
N PHE A 118 -0.10 -12.85 3.50
CA PHE A 118 0.87 -11.77 3.57
C PHE A 118 1.71 -11.89 4.85
N THR A 119 3.03 -11.86 4.69
CA THR A 119 3.97 -12.02 5.81
C THR A 119 5.13 -11.04 5.78
N ASP A 120 5.17 -10.19 4.76
CA ASP A 120 6.17 -9.15 4.59
C ASP A 120 5.54 -7.93 3.90
N GLY A 121 6.17 -6.77 4.08
CA GLY A 121 5.64 -5.51 3.59
C GLY A 121 6.00 -4.29 4.42
N LYS A 122 5.51 -3.14 3.97
CA LYS A 122 5.72 -1.84 4.60
C LYS A 122 4.47 -0.98 4.49
N ILE A 123 4.36 -0.02 5.40
CA ILE A 123 3.35 1.03 5.36
C ILE A 123 4.05 2.38 5.31
N ILE A 124 3.70 3.21 4.34
CA ILE A 124 4.33 4.51 4.10
C ILE A 124 3.31 5.59 4.42
N ARG A 125 3.60 6.46 5.39
CA ARG A 125 2.82 7.69 5.61
C ARG A 125 3.30 8.74 4.63
N ILE A 126 2.40 9.29 3.83
CA ILE A 126 2.73 10.34 2.86
C ILE A 126 2.85 11.68 3.59
N GLU A 127 3.89 12.46 3.25
CA GLU A 127 4.13 13.76 3.86
C GLU A 127 3.01 14.74 3.55
N ASN A 128 2.67 15.57 4.54
CA ASN A 128 1.65 16.62 4.44
C ASN A 128 0.23 16.12 4.09
N THR A 129 -0.04 14.83 4.26
CA THR A 129 -1.39 14.25 4.11
C THR A 129 -1.70 13.29 5.26
N ASP A 130 -2.94 12.82 5.28
CA ASP A 130 -3.38 11.72 6.15
C ASP A 130 -3.49 10.38 5.38
N PHE A 131 -2.81 10.29 4.23
CA PHE A 131 -2.75 9.08 3.41
C PHE A 131 -1.59 8.17 3.82
N PHE A 132 -1.87 6.86 3.74
CA PHE A 132 -0.91 5.79 3.94
C PHE A 132 -0.95 4.85 2.74
N ILE A 133 0.21 4.37 2.32
CA ILE A 133 0.34 3.34 1.29
C ILE A 133 0.85 2.07 1.95
N LEU A 134 0.02 1.04 1.99
CA LEU A 134 0.33 -0.29 2.49
C LEU A 134 0.72 -1.17 1.31
N GLU A 135 1.94 -1.71 1.34
CA GLU A 135 2.45 -2.67 0.36
C GLU A 135 2.74 -3.99 1.07
N LEU A 136 2.05 -5.06 0.66
CA LEU A 136 2.19 -6.40 1.23
C LEU A 136 2.57 -7.44 0.19
N VAL A 137 3.34 -8.44 0.61
CA VAL A 137 3.72 -9.58 -0.21
C VAL A 137 3.61 -10.90 0.57
N SER A 138 3.20 -11.96 -0.11
CA SER A 138 3.26 -13.32 0.44
C SER A 138 4.71 -13.83 0.45
N LYS A 139 4.98 -14.91 1.19
CA LYS A 139 6.22 -15.70 1.06
C LYS A 139 6.02 -16.92 0.17
#